data_AF-A0A820GKF8-F1
#
_entry.id   AF-A0A820GKF8-F1
#
_cell.length_a   1.000
_cell.length_b   1.000
_cell.length_c   1.000
_cell.angle_alpha   90.00
_cell.angle_beta   90.00
_cell.angle_gamma   90.00
#
_symmetry.space_group_name_H-M   'P 1'
#
loop_
_entity.id
_entity.type
_entity.pdbx_description
1 polymer ?
#
loop_
_entity_poly.entity_id
_entity_poly.type
_entity_poly.pdbx_seq_one_letter_code
_entity_poly.pdbx_strand_id
1 'polypeptide(L)'
;MTDDEVLLLSMLDMNAPKITAQDLPLFKNIVEDLFPGINIPKMNYSKLVEAIEYEMNISNLQITQTTIDKVLELYETHNSRHSVMLVGKTLSGKTTIWKLFKYALTTLNKQGFNEYNKVMEYSINPKAISLGELYGQFNLATNEWNDGILSSIMRQVCLDEKPDKKLILFDAPIDTSWIESMNSLMDDNKLLTLVNGERISLSIQVTLLFETEDLSMASPATVSRAGIVYCDYKKLGWKPYLESWLKQKISQDLQTELSNCLIKYLEPIMKYKYIHCKELIPIHELNGIISLTKLFDTFWYFNETQIQLNEGETISGRLIEMWFVFCLIWSIGASVDDEGGKKIDIIFR
;
A
#
# COMPACT_ATOMS: atom_id res chain seq x y z
N MET A 1 -5.82 -22.85 24.89
CA MET A 1 -6.78 -21.76 24.74
C MET A 1 -8.14 -22.30 25.15
N THR A 2 -8.90 -21.56 25.95
CA THR A 2 -10.31 -21.89 26.22
C THR A 2 -11.16 -21.64 24.98
N ASP A 3 -12.35 -22.24 24.89
CA ASP A 3 -13.24 -22.05 23.72
C ASP A 3 -13.61 -20.56 23.53
N ASP A 4 -13.79 -19.83 24.64
CA ASP A 4 -14.05 -18.39 24.61
C ASP A 4 -12.84 -17.58 24.13
N GLU A 5 -11.61 -17.98 24.48
CA GLU A 5 -10.38 -17.36 23.97
C GLU A 5 -10.22 -17.56 22.46
N VAL A 6 -10.54 -18.77 21.95
CA VAL A 6 -10.49 -19.07 20.51
C VAL A 6 -11.55 -18.29 19.75
N LEU A 7 -12.76 -18.18 20.31
CA LEU A 7 -13.86 -17.45 19.70
C LEU A 7 -13.59 -15.95 19.68
N LEU A 8 -13.07 -15.40 20.78
CA LEU A 8 -12.62 -14.01 20.88
C LEU A 8 -11.52 -13.71 19.84
N LEU A 9 -10.48 -14.56 19.77
CA LEU A 9 -9.40 -14.40 18.79
C LEU A 9 -9.94 -14.42 17.36
N SER A 10 -10.79 -15.39 17.04
CA SER A 10 -11.42 -15.50 15.71
C SER A 10 -12.27 -14.27 15.37
N MET A 11 -13.03 -13.74 16.33
CA MET A 11 -13.82 -12.52 16.13
C MET A 11 -12.94 -11.28 15.90
N LEU A 12 -11.84 -11.16 16.62
CA LEU A 12 -10.90 -10.05 16.47
C LEU A 12 -10.19 -10.12 15.12
N ASP A 13 -9.61 -11.27 14.77
CA ASP A 13 -8.85 -11.46 13.54
C ASP A 13 -9.73 -11.23 12.29
N MET A 14 -10.99 -11.68 12.32
CA MET A 14 -11.90 -11.53 11.18
C MET A 14 -12.46 -10.12 11.00
N ASN A 15 -12.51 -9.31 12.07
CA ASN A 15 -13.22 -8.03 12.05
C ASN A 15 -12.30 -6.81 12.24
N ALA A 16 -11.26 -6.89 13.06
CA ALA A 16 -10.36 -5.76 13.30
C ALA A 16 -9.74 -5.18 12.01
N PRO A 17 -9.29 -6.00 11.02
CA PRO A 17 -8.75 -5.47 9.76
C PRO A 17 -9.79 -4.78 8.88
N LYS A 18 -11.08 -5.12 9.05
CA LYS A 18 -12.24 -4.58 8.30
C LYS A 18 -12.77 -3.27 8.88
N ILE A 19 -12.33 -2.88 10.07
CA ILE A 19 -12.90 -1.75 10.79
C ILE A 19 -12.01 -0.52 10.58
N THR A 20 -12.66 0.64 10.40
CA THR A 20 -11.93 1.90 10.21
C THR A 20 -11.18 2.28 11.49
N ALA A 21 -10.17 3.15 11.36
CA ALA A 21 -9.41 3.64 12.50
C ALA A 21 -10.29 4.30 13.59
N GLN A 22 -11.39 4.93 13.19
CA GLN A 22 -12.31 5.65 14.09
C GLN A 22 -13.21 4.70 14.87
N ASP A 23 -13.61 3.59 14.24
CA ASP A 23 -14.55 2.64 14.81
C ASP A 23 -13.86 1.51 15.60
N LEU A 24 -12.56 1.31 15.39
CA LEU A 24 -11.78 0.27 16.06
C LEU A 24 -11.85 0.36 17.61
N PRO A 25 -11.78 1.53 18.25
CA PRO A 25 -11.97 1.65 19.70
C PRO A 25 -13.39 1.25 20.14
N LEU A 26 -14.42 1.61 19.37
CA LEU A 26 -15.80 1.26 19.69
C LEU A 26 -16.02 -0.25 19.63
N PHE A 27 -15.45 -0.90 18.61
CA PHE A 27 -15.49 -2.36 18.49
C PHE A 27 -14.78 -3.04 19.65
N LYS A 28 -13.60 -2.57 20.05
CA LYS A 28 -12.88 -3.13 21.21
C LYS A 28 -13.70 -3.03 22.49
N ASN A 29 -14.38 -1.90 22.73
CA ASN A 29 -15.26 -1.75 23.89
C ASN A 29 -16.42 -2.76 23.86
N ILE A 30 -17.06 -2.95 22.71
CA ILE A 30 -18.13 -3.95 22.55
C ILE A 30 -17.60 -5.37 22.82
N VAL A 31 -16.40 -5.68 22.36
CA VAL A 31 -15.78 -6.99 22.57
C VAL A 31 -15.42 -7.20 24.04
N GLU A 32 -14.88 -6.19 24.72
CA GLU A 32 -14.59 -6.22 26.16
C GLU A 32 -15.87 -6.40 27.00
N ASP A 33 -16.98 -5.77 26.59
CA ASP A 33 -18.30 -5.94 27.23
C ASP A 33 -18.87 -7.35 27.03
N LEU A 34 -18.64 -7.98 25.87
CA LEU A 34 -19.12 -9.33 25.54
C LEU A 34 -18.27 -10.43 26.16
N PHE A 35 -16.97 -10.22 26.33
CA PHE A 35 -16.00 -11.20 26.85
C PHE A 35 -15.23 -10.66 28.06
N PRO A 36 -15.91 -10.37 29.18
CA PRO A 36 -15.27 -9.77 30.35
C PRO A 36 -14.25 -10.72 30.99
N GLY A 37 -13.03 -10.23 31.20
CA GLY A 37 -11.97 -10.96 31.92
C GLY A 37 -11.22 -12.02 31.11
N ILE A 38 -11.49 -12.15 29.80
CA ILE A 38 -10.73 -13.02 28.90
C ILE A 38 -9.56 -12.23 28.31
N ASN A 39 -8.34 -12.75 28.48
CA ASN A 39 -7.16 -12.15 27.88
C ASN A 39 -7.05 -12.59 26.42
N ILE A 40 -6.86 -11.63 25.51
CA ILE A 40 -6.63 -11.91 24.09
C ILE A 40 -5.34 -12.74 23.97
N PRO A 41 -5.40 -13.97 23.41
CA PRO A 41 -4.19 -14.76 23.21
C PRO A 41 -3.25 -14.03 22.25
N LYS A 42 -1.99 -13.82 22.67
CA LYS A 42 -0.98 -13.26 21.78
C LYS A 42 -0.38 -14.37 20.92
N MET A 43 -0.77 -14.42 19.65
CA MET A 43 -0.05 -15.23 18.66
C MET A 43 1.38 -14.71 18.52
N ASN A 44 2.36 -15.63 18.55
CA ASN A 44 3.77 -15.25 18.45
C ASN A 44 4.24 -15.24 16.99
N TYR A 45 4.27 -14.06 16.38
CA TYR A 45 4.80 -13.84 15.04
C TYR A 45 6.25 -13.32 15.03
N SER A 46 7.03 -13.55 16.09
CA SER A 46 8.36 -12.92 16.24
C SER A 46 9.27 -13.09 15.02
N LYS A 47 9.36 -14.30 14.46
CA LYS A 47 10.17 -14.57 13.26
C LYS A 47 9.69 -13.80 12.03
N LEU A 48 8.38 -13.67 11.87
CA LEU A 48 7.79 -12.93 10.76
C LEU A 48 8.04 -11.43 10.93
N VAL A 49 7.92 -10.91 12.14
CA VAL A 49 8.25 -9.50 12.47
C VAL A 49 9.72 -9.22 12.18
N GLU A 50 10.64 -10.07 12.64
CA GLU A 50 12.08 -9.95 12.37
C GLU A 50 12.38 -9.95 10.87
N ALA A 51 11.72 -10.82 10.09
CA ALA A 51 11.87 -10.85 8.64
C ALA A 51 11.30 -9.59 7.96
N ILE A 52 10.17 -9.07 8.44
CA ILE A 52 9.59 -7.81 7.95
C ILE A 52 10.55 -6.65 8.21
N GLU A 53 11.06 -6.51 9.44
CA GLU A 53 12.01 -5.46 9.80
C GLU A 53 13.29 -5.53 8.98
N TYR A 54 13.79 -6.74 8.73
CA TYR A 54 14.94 -6.99 7.85
C TYR A 54 14.67 -6.49 6.42
N GLU A 55 13.54 -6.86 5.82
CA GLU A 55 13.17 -6.43 4.46
C GLU A 55 12.87 -4.93 4.36
N MET A 56 12.30 -4.33 5.41
CA MET A 56 12.11 -2.89 5.50
C MET A 56 13.45 -2.15 5.47
N ASN A 57 14.44 -2.62 6.22
CA ASN A 57 15.79 -2.04 6.21
C ASN A 57 16.46 -2.16 4.85
N ILE A 58 16.40 -3.33 4.19
CA ILE A 58 16.95 -3.53 2.84
C ILE A 58 16.29 -2.61 1.82
N SER A 59 14.96 -2.46 1.92
CA SER A 59 14.17 -1.60 1.04
C SER A 59 14.29 -0.11 1.39
N ASN A 60 15.13 0.24 2.36
CA ASN A 60 15.33 1.60 2.88
C ASN A 60 14.05 2.29 3.36
N LEU A 61 13.16 1.51 3.98
CA LEU A 61 11.93 1.96 4.59
C LEU A 61 12.14 2.19 6.09
N GLN A 62 11.46 3.17 6.66
CA GLN A 62 11.44 3.34 8.11
C GLN A 62 10.57 2.28 8.77
N ILE A 63 11.13 1.64 9.80
CA ILE A 63 10.42 0.67 10.62
C ILE A 63 9.33 1.43 11.38
N THR A 64 8.08 1.12 11.04
CA THR A 64 6.90 1.72 11.65
C THR A 64 5.98 0.61 12.10
N GLN A 65 5.54 0.66 13.36
CA GLN A 65 4.64 -0.36 13.92
C GLN A 65 3.37 -0.52 13.08
N THR A 66 2.84 0.58 12.56
CA THR A 66 1.68 0.59 11.66
C THR A 66 1.89 -0.27 10.41
N THR A 67 3.10 -0.25 9.84
CA THR A 67 3.39 -1.06 8.64
C THR A 67 3.52 -2.54 9.01
N ILE A 68 4.20 -2.85 10.11
CA ILE A 68 4.34 -4.22 10.61
C ILE A 68 2.95 -4.81 10.91
N ASP A 69 2.12 -4.10 11.67
CA ASP A 69 0.76 -4.52 12.01
C ASP A 69 -0.06 -4.81 10.75
N LYS A 70 0.03 -3.97 9.71
CA LYS A 70 -0.69 -4.20 8.44
C LYS A 70 -0.17 -5.37 7.63
N VAL A 71 1.13 -5.65 7.66
CA VAL A 71 1.67 -6.85 7.03
C VAL A 71 1.22 -8.11 7.78
N LEU A 72 1.13 -8.07 9.11
CA LEU A 72 0.60 -9.16 9.93
C LEU A 72 -0.90 -9.38 9.67
N GLU A 73 -1.72 -8.32 9.67
CA GLU A 73 -3.15 -8.40 9.32
C GLU A 73 -3.34 -8.99 7.91
N LEU A 74 -2.50 -8.62 6.94
CA LEU A 74 -2.50 -9.21 5.60
C LEU A 74 -2.14 -10.70 5.65
N TYR A 75 -1.15 -11.10 6.45
CA TYR A 75 -0.74 -12.50 6.59
C TYR A 75 -1.85 -13.38 7.18
N GLU A 76 -2.51 -12.93 8.23
CA GLU A 76 -3.66 -13.62 8.85
C GLU A 76 -4.85 -13.70 7.88
N THR A 77 -5.17 -12.59 7.22
CA THR A 77 -6.26 -12.54 6.25
C THR A 77 -6.00 -13.43 5.03
N HIS A 78 -4.75 -13.48 4.56
CA HIS A 78 -4.32 -14.33 3.45
C HIS A 78 -4.38 -15.83 3.79
N ASN A 79 -4.09 -16.21 5.04
CA ASN A 79 -4.16 -17.61 5.45
C ASN A 79 -5.61 -18.08 5.68
N SER A 80 -6.53 -17.16 5.99
CA SER A 80 -7.95 -17.48 6.21
C SER A 80 -8.80 -17.43 4.94
N ARG A 81 -8.47 -16.58 3.96
CA ARG A 81 -9.25 -16.38 2.73
C ARG A 81 -8.37 -16.36 1.48
N HIS A 82 -8.83 -17.00 0.41
CA HIS A 82 -8.14 -17.00 -0.90
C HIS A 82 -8.39 -15.73 -1.73
N SER A 83 -9.20 -14.81 -1.24
CA SER A 83 -9.48 -13.51 -1.84
C SER A 83 -9.31 -12.43 -0.78
N VAL A 84 -8.41 -11.47 -1.00
CA VAL A 84 -8.09 -10.40 -0.05
C VAL A 84 -8.08 -9.04 -0.77
N MET A 85 -8.67 -8.03 -0.16
CA MET A 85 -8.75 -6.65 -0.66
C MET A 85 -7.97 -5.73 0.28
N LEU A 86 -6.91 -5.12 -0.22
CA LEU A 86 -6.23 -3.99 0.40
C LEU A 86 -6.94 -2.70 0.00
N VAL A 87 -7.62 -2.07 0.95
CA VAL A 87 -8.46 -0.90 0.69
C VAL A 87 -7.85 0.32 1.33
N GLY A 88 -7.68 1.39 0.56
CA GLY A 88 -7.26 2.68 1.07
C GLY A 88 -6.78 3.61 -0.03
N LYS A 89 -6.72 4.90 0.27
CA LYS A 89 -6.32 5.93 -0.69
C LYS A 89 -4.95 5.66 -1.31
N THR A 90 -4.70 6.25 -2.48
CA THR A 90 -3.37 6.27 -3.09
C THR A 90 -2.34 6.80 -2.08
N LEU A 91 -1.13 6.21 -2.08
CA LEU A 91 -0.05 6.50 -1.11
C LEU A 91 -0.32 6.08 0.35
N SER A 92 -1.33 5.24 0.63
CA SER A 92 -1.51 4.65 1.97
C SER A 92 -0.58 3.48 2.30
N GLY A 93 0.40 3.17 1.43
CA GLY A 93 1.38 2.11 1.65
C GLY A 93 0.95 0.71 1.22
N LYS A 94 -0.23 0.52 0.60
CA LYS A 94 -0.72 -0.78 0.10
C LYS A 94 0.32 -1.57 -0.69
N THR A 95 0.92 -0.94 -1.70
CA THR A 95 1.98 -1.57 -2.51
C THR A 95 3.17 -2.02 -1.68
N THR A 96 3.56 -1.21 -0.69
CA THR A 96 4.66 -1.53 0.23
C THR A 96 4.30 -2.72 1.13
N ILE A 97 3.07 -2.75 1.65
CA ILE A 97 2.58 -3.81 2.55
C ILE A 97 2.61 -5.17 1.86
N TRP A 98 2.02 -5.32 0.67
CA TRP A 98 2.00 -6.64 0.02
C TRP A 98 3.37 -7.06 -0.52
N LYS A 99 4.24 -6.10 -0.89
CA LYS A 99 5.63 -6.40 -1.26
C LYS A 99 6.44 -6.89 -0.06
N LEU A 100 6.32 -6.22 1.09
CA LEU A 100 6.96 -6.67 2.33
C LEU A 100 6.46 -8.04 2.76
N PHE A 101 5.15 -8.30 2.66
CA PHE A 101 4.57 -9.63 2.86
C PHE A 101 5.25 -10.68 1.98
N LYS A 102 5.36 -10.43 0.67
CA LYS A 102 6.04 -11.34 -0.27
C LYS A 102 7.52 -11.55 0.10
N TYR A 103 8.25 -10.47 0.37
CA TYR A 103 9.68 -10.54 0.63
C TYR A 103 9.96 -11.25 1.95
N ALA A 104 9.23 -10.92 3.02
CA ALA A 104 9.39 -11.55 4.33
C ALA A 104 9.16 -13.07 4.26
N LEU A 105 8.08 -13.52 3.60
CA LEU A 105 7.81 -14.95 3.39
C LEU A 105 8.89 -15.65 2.56
N THR A 106 9.37 -14.97 1.51
CA THR A 106 10.44 -15.51 0.66
C THR A 106 11.76 -15.61 1.42
N THR A 107 12.06 -14.66 2.31
CA THR A 107 13.27 -14.66 3.13
C THR A 107 13.22 -15.74 4.20
N LEU A 108 12.07 -15.92 4.87
CA LEU A 108 11.88 -17.03 5.81
C LEU A 108 11.99 -18.40 5.14
N ASN A 109 11.44 -18.55 3.93
CA ASN A 109 11.59 -19.77 3.14
C ASN A 109 13.07 -20.10 2.87
N LYS A 110 13.87 -19.09 2.46
CA LYS A 110 15.32 -19.22 2.22
C LYS A 110 16.11 -19.56 3.49
N GLN A 111 15.65 -19.10 4.64
CA GLN A 111 16.27 -19.41 5.94
C GLN A 111 15.95 -20.83 6.43
N GLY A 112 15.15 -21.61 5.68
CA GLY A 112 14.83 -23.00 6.00
C GLY A 112 13.58 -23.19 6.86
N PHE A 113 12.78 -22.14 7.05
CA PHE A 113 11.47 -22.27 7.70
C PHE A 113 10.43 -22.75 6.69
N ASN A 114 10.27 -24.07 6.59
CA ASN A 114 9.37 -24.74 5.65
C ASN A 114 7.87 -24.39 5.80
N GLU A 115 7.49 -23.76 6.91
CA GLU A 115 6.13 -23.24 7.14
C GLU A 115 5.80 -22.04 6.23
N TYR A 116 6.83 -21.30 5.80
CA TYR A 116 6.69 -20.13 4.95
C TYR A 116 7.11 -20.50 3.53
N ASN A 117 6.15 -20.48 2.61
CA ASN A 117 6.42 -20.73 1.19
C ASN A 117 6.79 -19.43 0.49
N LYS A 118 7.68 -19.53 -0.50
CA LYS A 118 7.99 -18.43 -1.40
C LYS A 118 6.73 -17.93 -2.10
N VAL A 119 6.63 -16.62 -2.29
CA VAL A 119 5.48 -15.98 -2.96
C VAL A 119 5.88 -15.45 -4.34
N MET A 120 5.15 -15.89 -5.37
CA MET A 120 5.24 -15.41 -6.75
C MET A 120 4.10 -14.44 -7.03
N GLU A 121 4.34 -13.36 -7.77
CA GLU A 121 3.33 -12.33 -8.05
C GLU A 121 3.00 -12.25 -9.55
N TYR A 122 1.72 -12.05 -9.86
CA TYR A 122 1.20 -11.84 -11.20
C TYR A 122 0.29 -10.62 -11.17
N SER A 123 0.81 -9.46 -11.60
CA SER A 123 0.07 -8.19 -11.53
C SER A 123 -0.73 -7.93 -12.80
N ILE A 124 -1.96 -7.47 -12.61
CA ILE A 124 -2.92 -7.16 -13.68
C ILE A 124 -3.62 -5.86 -13.31
N ASN A 125 -3.73 -4.93 -14.26
CA ASN A 125 -4.63 -3.79 -14.13
C ASN A 125 -5.91 -4.08 -14.95
N PRO A 126 -7.01 -4.55 -14.32
CA PRO A 126 -8.21 -4.95 -15.04
C PRO A 126 -8.92 -3.77 -15.74
N LYS A 127 -8.63 -2.52 -15.35
CA LYS A 127 -9.19 -1.32 -15.99
C LYS A 127 -8.37 -0.80 -17.16
N ALA A 128 -7.13 -1.24 -17.31
CA ALA A 128 -6.27 -0.87 -18.43
C ALA A 128 -6.59 -1.64 -19.72
N ILE A 129 -7.40 -2.69 -19.63
CA ILE A 129 -7.74 -3.59 -20.73
C ILE A 129 -9.26 -3.78 -20.83
N SER A 130 -9.75 -4.21 -21.97
CA SER A 130 -11.18 -4.51 -22.15
C SER A 130 -11.58 -5.80 -21.42
N LEU A 131 -12.87 -5.96 -21.10
CA LEU A 131 -13.37 -7.20 -20.47
C LEU A 131 -13.10 -8.44 -21.32
N GLY A 132 -13.17 -8.31 -22.64
CA GLY A 132 -12.85 -9.39 -23.57
C GLY A 132 -11.36 -9.75 -23.58
N GLU A 133 -10.46 -8.78 -23.42
CA GLU A 133 -9.02 -9.05 -23.25
C GLU A 133 -8.69 -9.59 -21.85
N LEU A 134 -9.47 -9.24 -20.83
CA LEU A 134 -9.28 -9.74 -19.46
C LEU A 134 -9.71 -11.20 -19.32
N TYR A 135 -10.95 -11.53 -19.71
CA TYR A 135 -11.55 -12.86 -19.52
C TYR A 135 -11.53 -13.75 -20.77
N GLY A 136 -11.38 -13.17 -21.95
CA GLY A 136 -11.51 -13.84 -23.23
C GLY A 136 -12.80 -13.45 -23.94
N GLN A 137 -12.75 -13.52 -25.27
CA GLN A 137 -13.88 -13.18 -26.13
C GLN A 137 -13.87 -14.02 -27.41
N PHE A 138 -15.05 -14.20 -28.01
CA PHE A 138 -15.15 -14.74 -29.35
C PHE A 138 -14.81 -13.68 -30.39
N ASN A 139 -13.96 -14.04 -31.35
CA ASN A 139 -13.73 -13.20 -32.52
C ASN A 139 -14.99 -13.22 -33.39
N LEU A 140 -15.63 -12.06 -33.58
CA LEU A 140 -16.87 -11.94 -34.36
C LEU A 140 -16.72 -12.35 -35.83
N ALA A 141 -15.51 -12.29 -36.39
CA ALA A 141 -15.26 -12.65 -37.78
C ALA A 141 -15.02 -14.16 -37.98
N THR A 142 -14.33 -14.82 -37.04
CA THR A 142 -13.93 -16.23 -37.17
C THR A 142 -14.74 -17.18 -36.28
N ASN A 143 -15.51 -16.66 -35.33
CA ASN A 143 -16.14 -17.39 -34.22
C ASN A 143 -15.16 -18.23 -33.38
N GLU A 144 -13.86 -17.95 -33.48
CA GLU A 144 -12.85 -18.60 -32.66
C GLU A 144 -12.74 -17.92 -31.29
N TRP A 145 -12.48 -18.72 -30.27
CA TRP A 145 -12.27 -18.23 -28.92
C TRP A 145 -10.86 -17.68 -28.74
N ASN A 146 -10.75 -16.43 -28.33
CA ASN A 146 -9.50 -15.82 -27.91
C ASN A 146 -9.46 -15.76 -26.39
N ASP A 147 -8.42 -16.34 -25.81
CA ASP A 147 -8.20 -16.32 -24.38
C ASP A 147 -7.84 -14.93 -23.86
N GLY A 148 -8.39 -14.60 -22.70
CA GLY A 148 -8.00 -13.40 -21.96
C GLY A 148 -6.73 -13.56 -21.16
N ILE A 149 -6.18 -12.44 -20.71
CA ILE A 149 -4.97 -12.35 -19.89
C ILE A 149 -5.17 -13.09 -18.56
N LEU A 150 -6.30 -12.87 -17.88
CA LEU A 150 -6.57 -13.51 -16.58
C LEU A 150 -6.77 -15.01 -16.74
N SER A 151 -7.54 -15.46 -17.74
CA SER A 151 -7.76 -16.88 -18.01
C SER A 151 -6.46 -17.61 -18.35
N SER A 152 -5.57 -16.98 -19.11
CA SER A 152 -4.25 -17.52 -19.45
C SER A 152 -3.34 -17.64 -18.23
N ILE A 153 -3.23 -16.56 -17.44
CA ILE A 153 -2.46 -16.54 -16.19
C ILE A 153 -3.00 -17.60 -15.22
N MET A 154 -4.31 -17.66 -15.02
CA MET A 154 -4.92 -18.63 -14.12
C MET A 154 -4.62 -20.07 -14.51
N ARG A 155 -4.69 -20.41 -15.81
CA ARG A 155 -4.30 -21.76 -16.27
C ARG A 155 -2.85 -22.06 -15.97
N GLN A 156 -1.94 -21.16 -16.31
CA GLN A 156 -0.51 -21.35 -16.05
C GLN A 156 -0.22 -21.54 -14.55
N VAL A 157 -0.82 -20.70 -13.72
CA VAL A 157 -0.60 -20.63 -12.28
C VAL A 157 -1.22 -21.83 -11.55
N CYS A 158 -2.40 -22.28 -11.98
CA CYS A 158 -3.09 -23.43 -11.37
C CYS A 158 -2.54 -24.78 -11.83
N LEU A 159 -1.89 -24.85 -13.00
CA LEU A 159 -1.21 -26.07 -13.48
C LEU A 159 0.13 -26.31 -12.80
N ASP A 160 0.77 -25.27 -12.27
CA ASP A 160 2.02 -25.43 -11.53
C ASP A 160 1.76 -26.04 -10.15
N GLU A 161 2.32 -27.21 -9.88
CA GLU A 161 2.11 -27.96 -8.62
C GLU A 161 3.12 -27.61 -7.53
N LYS A 162 4.11 -26.74 -7.81
CA LYS A 162 5.13 -26.33 -6.83
C LYS A 162 4.51 -25.74 -5.56
N PRO A 163 5.08 -26.00 -4.37
CA PRO A 163 4.53 -25.50 -3.09
C PRO A 163 4.58 -23.97 -2.95
N ASP A 164 5.20 -23.26 -3.90
CA ASP A 164 5.25 -21.81 -3.95
C ASP A 164 3.83 -21.21 -3.98
N LYS A 165 3.60 -20.24 -3.11
CA LYS A 165 2.36 -19.46 -3.10
C LYS A 165 2.32 -18.55 -4.32
N LYS A 166 1.17 -18.45 -4.97
CA LYS A 166 1.00 -17.66 -6.19
C LYS A 166 -0.06 -16.59 -5.98
N LEU A 167 0.35 -15.34 -6.04
CA LEU A 167 -0.47 -14.18 -5.74
C LEU A 167 -0.83 -13.49 -7.06
N ILE A 168 -2.11 -13.52 -7.42
CA ILE A 168 -2.63 -12.75 -8.55
C ILE A 168 -3.08 -11.39 -8.01
N LEU A 169 -2.35 -10.33 -8.36
CA LEU A 169 -2.58 -8.97 -7.92
C LEU A 169 -3.42 -8.22 -8.95
N PHE A 170 -4.52 -7.62 -8.50
CA PHE A 170 -5.35 -6.72 -9.28
C PHE A 170 -5.18 -5.30 -8.76
N ASP A 171 -4.49 -4.44 -9.51
CA ASP A 171 -4.25 -3.03 -9.18
C ASP A 171 -5.16 -2.13 -10.04
N ALA A 172 -6.37 -1.87 -9.52
CA ALA A 172 -7.38 -1.03 -10.16
C ALA A 172 -8.54 -0.69 -9.21
N PRO A 173 -9.29 0.39 -9.50
CA PRO A 173 -10.58 0.62 -8.86
C PRO A 173 -11.55 -0.53 -9.20
N ILE A 174 -12.27 -0.98 -8.17
CA ILE A 174 -13.33 -1.98 -8.34
C ILE A 174 -14.49 -1.37 -9.12
N ASP A 175 -14.97 -2.12 -10.11
CA ASP A 175 -16.12 -1.77 -10.94
C ASP A 175 -17.01 -3.00 -11.08
N THR A 176 -18.33 -2.77 -11.05
CA THR A 176 -19.37 -3.81 -11.16
C THR A 176 -19.15 -4.72 -12.37
N SER A 177 -18.71 -4.17 -13.49
CA SER A 177 -18.59 -4.87 -14.77
C SER A 177 -17.57 -6.02 -14.77
N TRP A 178 -16.41 -5.85 -14.12
CA TRP A 178 -15.39 -6.89 -14.06
C TRP A 178 -15.51 -7.73 -12.80
N ILE A 179 -15.87 -7.14 -11.65
CA ILE A 179 -15.88 -7.88 -10.38
C ILE A 179 -16.98 -8.94 -10.33
N GLU A 180 -18.10 -8.74 -11.04
CA GLU A 180 -19.23 -9.69 -11.06
C GLU A 180 -18.83 -11.06 -11.63
N SER A 181 -18.04 -11.07 -12.70
CA SER A 181 -17.49 -12.28 -13.32
C SER A 181 -16.53 -13.05 -12.40
N MET A 182 -16.06 -12.43 -11.31
CA MET A 182 -15.20 -13.06 -10.30
C MET A 182 -15.95 -13.59 -9.08
N ASN A 183 -17.26 -13.36 -8.95
CA ASN A 183 -17.98 -13.70 -7.71
C ASN A 183 -17.90 -15.19 -7.35
N SER A 184 -18.00 -16.09 -8.34
CA SER A 184 -17.84 -17.55 -8.17
C SER A 184 -16.39 -17.99 -7.96
N LEU A 185 -15.43 -17.14 -8.31
CA LEU A 185 -14.02 -17.38 -8.04
C LEU A 185 -13.66 -16.97 -6.60
N MET A 186 -14.29 -15.91 -6.10
CA MET A 186 -14.06 -15.38 -4.75
C MET A 186 -14.83 -16.12 -3.64
N ASP A 187 -15.89 -16.84 -3.97
CA ASP A 187 -16.61 -17.68 -3.01
C ASP A 187 -15.97 -19.07 -2.84
N ASP A 188 -16.61 -19.91 -2.03
CA ASP A 188 -16.12 -21.26 -1.71
C ASP A 188 -16.08 -22.20 -2.92
N ASN A 189 -16.75 -21.85 -4.03
CA ASN A 189 -16.67 -22.65 -5.26
C ASN A 189 -15.27 -22.58 -5.84
N LYS A 190 -14.56 -21.45 -5.72
CA LYS A 190 -13.21 -21.25 -6.26
C LYS A 190 -13.11 -21.54 -7.77
N LEU A 191 -14.17 -21.20 -8.53
CA LEU A 191 -14.27 -21.46 -9.96
C LEU A 191 -14.39 -20.16 -10.76
N LEU A 192 -13.47 -19.93 -11.69
CA LEU A 192 -13.64 -18.92 -12.72
C LEU A 192 -14.45 -19.53 -13.87
N THR A 193 -15.61 -18.95 -14.19
CA THR A 193 -16.44 -19.37 -15.31
C THR A 193 -16.30 -18.35 -16.44
N LEU A 194 -15.77 -18.80 -17.58
CA LEU A 194 -15.59 -17.97 -18.77
C LEU A 194 -16.85 -17.95 -19.63
N VAL A 195 -16.95 -16.98 -20.54
CA VAL A 195 -18.11 -16.80 -21.43
C VAL A 195 -18.30 -17.98 -22.39
N ASN A 196 -17.22 -18.67 -22.76
CA ASN A 196 -17.27 -19.91 -23.54
C ASN A 196 -17.77 -21.14 -22.75
N GLY A 197 -18.07 -20.98 -21.46
CA GLY A 197 -18.51 -22.06 -20.56
C GLY A 197 -17.37 -22.85 -19.91
N GLU A 198 -16.11 -22.54 -20.21
CA GLU A 198 -14.96 -23.14 -19.55
C GLU A 198 -14.92 -22.77 -18.07
N ARG A 199 -14.56 -23.75 -17.23
CA ARG A 199 -14.46 -23.59 -15.78
C ARG A 199 -13.04 -23.89 -15.34
N ILE A 200 -12.37 -22.89 -14.78
CA ILE A 200 -11.00 -22.99 -14.26
C ILE A 200 -11.08 -22.97 -12.74
N SER A 201 -10.64 -24.06 -12.10
CA SER A 201 -10.59 -24.17 -10.64
C SER A 201 -9.32 -23.54 -10.08
N LEU A 202 -9.47 -22.73 -9.03
CA LEU A 202 -8.35 -22.13 -8.31
C LEU A 202 -7.65 -23.21 -7.48
N SER A 203 -6.34 -23.35 -7.67
CA SER A 203 -5.51 -24.22 -6.83
C SER A 203 -5.31 -23.62 -5.44
N ILE A 204 -5.11 -24.46 -4.42
CA ILE A 204 -4.97 -24.06 -3.00
C ILE A 204 -3.79 -23.09 -2.79
N GLN A 205 -2.77 -23.18 -3.63
CA GLN A 205 -1.58 -22.31 -3.57
C GLN A 205 -1.84 -20.90 -4.12
N VAL A 206 -2.96 -20.68 -4.79
CA VAL A 206 -3.27 -19.44 -5.50
C VAL A 206 -4.15 -18.55 -4.65
N THR A 207 -3.81 -17.27 -4.56
CA THR A 207 -4.56 -16.27 -3.83
C THR A 207 -4.75 -15.03 -4.69
N LEU A 208 -5.93 -14.43 -4.59
CA LEU A 208 -6.29 -13.20 -5.27
C LEU A 208 -6.08 -12.05 -4.29
N LEU A 209 -5.32 -11.04 -4.71
CA LEU A 209 -5.11 -9.81 -3.97
C LEU A 209 -5.60 -8.63 -4.79
N PHE A 210 -6.48 -7.82 -4.23
CA PHE A 210 -6.98 -6.61 -4.85
C PHE A 210 -6.37 -5.41 -4.15
N GLU A 211 -5.69 -4.55 -4.89
CA GLU A 211 -5.23 -3.25 -4.44
C GLU A 211 -6.22 -2.20 -4.99
N THR A 212 -6.99 -1.59 -4.10
CA THR A 212 -8.05 -0.66 -4.51
C THR A 212 -8.20 0.54 -3.57
N GLU A 213 -8.74 1.65 -4.09
CA GLU A 213 -8.93 2.87 -3.32
C GLU A 213 -10.13 2.77 -2.37
N ASP A 214 -11.27 2.36 -2.91
CA ASP A 214 -12.52 2.21 -2.19
C ASP A 214 -13.34 1.03 -2.71
N LEU A 215 -14.38 0.67 -1.94
CA LEU A 215 -15.32 -0.41 -2.27
C LEU A 215 -16.70 0.14 -2.66
N SER A 216 -16.80 1.41 -3.07
CA SER A 216 -18.08 2.09 -3.28
C SER A 216 -18.93 1.45 -4.38
N MET A 217 -18.28 0.88 -5.38
CA MET A 217 -18.90 0.19 -6.52
C MET A 217 -18.97 -1.33 -6.34
N ALA A 218 -18.60 -1.85 -5.16
CA ALA A 218 -18.70 -3.27 -4.85
C ALA A 218 -20.02 -3.58 -4.14
N SER A 219 -20.70 -4.66 -4.53
CA SER A 219 -21.89 -5.11 -3.81
C SER A 219 -21.51 -5.62 -2.40
N PRO A 220 -22.38 -5.49 -1.38
CA PRO A 220 -22.12 -6.05 -0.05
C PRO A 220 -21.85 -7.57 -0.08
N ALA A 221 -22.47 -8.29 -1.03
CA ALA A 221 -22.26 -9.72 -1.23
C ALA A 221 -20.86 -10.04 -1.79
N THR A 222 -20.29 -9.15 -2.60
CA THR A 222 -18.91 -9.27 -3.09
C THR A 222 -17.92 -9.01 -1.96
N VAL A 223 -18.17 -7.95 -1.18
CA VAL A 223 -17.32 -7.52 -0.06
C VAL A 223 -17.30 -8.56 1.07
N SER A 224 -18.39 -9.28 1.32
CA SER A 224 -18.45 -10.30 2.38
C SER A 224 -17.56 -11.52 2.11
N ARG A 225 -17.34 -11.85 0.82
CA ARG A 225 -16.55 -13.01 0.35
C ARG A 225 -15.04 -12.78 0.42
N ALA A 226 -14.59 -11.54 0.31
CA ALA A 226 -13.16 -11.19 0.38
C ALA A 226 -12.74 -10.81 1.81
N GLY A 227 -11.52 -11.15 2.21
CA GLY A 227 -10.89 -10.56 3.38
C GLY A 227 -10.58 -9.09 3.10
N ILE A 228 -10.79 -8.19 4.06
CA ILE A 228 -10.56 -6.75 3.83
C ILE A 228 -9.53 -6.28 4.85
N VAL A 229 -8.50 -5.59 4.36
CA VAL A 229 -7.49 -4.95 5.19
C VAL A 229 -7.49 -3.47 4.84
N TYR A 230 -7.97 -2.64 5.76
CA TYR A 230 -7.99 -1.18 5.57
C TYR A 230 -6.63 -0.55 5.87
N CYS A 231 -6.06 0.12 4.86
CA CYS A 231 -4.83 0.87 4.94
C CYS A 231 -5.13 2.36 5.10
N ASP A 232 -5.04 2.86 6.34
CA ASP A 232 -5.26 4.28 6.65
C ASP A 232 -3.97 5.09 6.49
N TYR A 233 -3.99 6.03 5.53
CA TYR A 233 -2.87 6.93 5.28
C TYR A 233 -2.59 7.87 6.45
N LYS A 234 -3.60 8.23 7.27
CA LYS A 234 -3.40 9.15 8.40
C LYS A 234 -2.57 8.53 9.50
N LYS A 235 -2.69 7.20 9.69
CA LYS A 235 -1.87 6.45 10.65
C LYS A 235 -0.42 6.34 10.20
N LEU A 236 -0.18 6.12 8.91
CA LEU A 236 1.18 6.08 8.35
C LEU A 236 1.84 7.46 8.39
N GLY A 237 1.10 8.49 7.99
CA GLY A 237 1.60 9.86 7.86
C GLY A 237 2.67 9.99 6.77
N TRP A 238 3.24 11.18 6.66
CA TRP A 238 4.28 11.50 5.68
C TRP A 238 5.70 11.49 6.24
N LYS A 239 5.85 11.52 7.57
CA LYS A 239 7.15 11.56 8.26
C LYS A 239 8.05 10.35 7.93
N PRO A 240 7.55 9.10 7.92
CA PRO A 240 8.38 7.95 7.58
C PRO A 240 9.01 8.05 6.20
N TYR A 241 8.30 8.61 5.22
CA TYR A 241 8.83 8.83 3.88
C TYR A 241 10.00 9.83 3.86
N LEU A 242 9.86 10.95 4.58
CA LEU A 242 10.93 11.95 4.66
C LEU A 242 12.15 11.45 5.39
N GLU A 243 11.98 10.71 6.48
CA GLU A 243 13.10 10.10 7.21
C GLU A 243 13.87 9.12 6.32
N SER A 244 13.15 8.29 5.53
CA SER A 244 13.77 7.44 4.50
C SER A 244 14.50 8.24 3.44
N TRP A 245 13.95 9.37 2.98
CA TRP A 245 14.59 10.25 2.01
C TRP A 245 15.83 10.96 2.57
N LEU A 246 15.79 11.44 3.81
CA LEU A 246 16.92 12.05 4.50
C LEU A 246 18.07 11.06 4.68
N LYS A 247 17.76 9.82 5.07
CA LYS A 247 18.75 8.74 5.23
C LYS A 247 19.51 8.42 3.93
N GLN A 248 18.94 8.71 2.76
CA GLN A 248 19.59 8.53 1.46
C GLN A 248 20.64 9.61 1.14
N LYS A 249 20.69 10.72 1.89
CA LYS A 249 21.62 11.81 1.62
C LYS A 249 23.03 11.45 2.05
N ILE A 250 24.00 11.76 1.18
CA ILE A 250 25.40 11.33 1.30
C ILE A 250 26.12 12.04 2.46
N SER A 251 25.85 13.33 2.70
CA SER A 251 26.54 14.12 3.73
C SER A 251 25.68 14.37 4.96
N GLN A 252 26.28 14.19 6.15
CA GLN A 252 25.65 14.42 7.45
C GLN A 252 25.29 15.90 7.68
N ASP A 253 26.08 16.80 7.11
CA ASP A 253 25.81 18.25 7.13
C ASP A 253 24.53 18.59 6.35
N LEU A 254 24.35 17.98 5.16
CA LEU A 254 23.14 18.17 4.35
C LEU A 254 21.90 17.60 5.06
N GLN A 255 22.02 16.43 5.70
CA GLN A 255 20.94 15.86 6.49
C GLN A 255 20.50 16.79 7.63
N THR A 256 21.46 17.40 8.32
CA THR A 256 21.20 18.33 9.43
C THR A 256 20.51 19.60 8.93
N GLU A 257 21.04 20.20 7.86
CA GLU A 257 20.49 21.44 7.32
C GLU A 257 19.08 21.25 6.72
N LEU A 258 18.85 20.13 6.03
CA LEU A 258 17.53 19.76 5.54
C LEU A 258 16.55 19.48 6.67
N SER A 259 16.98 18.80 7.74
CA SER A 259 16.14 18.57 8.92
C SER A 259 15.71 19.89 9.56
N ASN A 260 16.63 20.85 9.66
CA ASN A 260 16.32 22.20 10.13
C ASN A 260 15.31 22.90 9.21
N CYS A 261 15.48 22.82 7.88
CA CYS A 261 14.55 23.40 6.91
C CYS A 261 13.14 22.77 6.97
N LEU A 262 13.07 21.44 7.14
CA LEU A 262 11.80 20.71 7.28
C LEU A 262 11.03 21.18 8.51
N ILE A 263 11.69 21.28 9.66
CA ILE A 263 11.04 21.75 10.90
C ILE A 263 10.66 23.25 10.78
N LYS A 264 11.57 24.06 10.23
CA LYS A 264 11.38 25.52 10.12
C LYS A 264 10.26 25.92 9.16
N TYR A 265 10.15 25.24 8.02
CA TYR A 265 9.26 25.66 6.93
C TYR A 265 8.13 24.68 6.66
N LEU A 266 8.41 23.37 6.56
CA LEU A 266 7.42 22.40 6.08
C LEU A 266 6.22 22.27 7.03
N GLU A 267 6.45 22.01 8.32
CA GLU A 267 5.36 21.80 9.28
C GLU A 267 4.46 23.04 9.44
N PRO A 268 5.00 24.28 9.62
CA PRO A 268 4.17 25.48 9.68
C PRO A 268 3.36 25.73 8.41
N ILE A 269 3.95 25.51 7.23
CA ILE A 269 3.29 25.78 5.95
C ILE A 269 2.21 24.76 5.67
N MET A 270 2.44 23.47 5.96
CA MET A 270 1.39 22.45 5.82
C MET A 270 0.20 22.75 6.74
N LYS A 271 0.46 23.14 8.00
CA LYS A 271 -0.60 23.51 8.95
C LYS A 271 -1.33 24.77 8.50
N TYR A 272 -0.61 25.79 8.04
CA TYR A 272 -1.20 27.02 7.55
C TYR A 272 -2.04 26.80 6.30
N LYS A 273 -1.52 26.04 5.33
CA LYS A 273 -2.22 25.63 4.12
C LYS A 273 -3.55 24.97 4.46
N TYR A 274 -3.55 24.01 5.38
CA TYR A 274 -4.75 23.29 5.79
C TYR A 274 -5.85 24.19 6.39
N ILE A 275 -5.47 25.24 7.13
CA ILE A 275 -6.42 26.11 7.85
C ILE A 275 -6.87 27.30 7.00
N HIS A 276 -5.97 27.90 6.22
CA HIS A 276 -6.17 29.24 5.67
C HIS A 276 -6.19 29.32 4.14
N CYS A 277 -5.81 28.25 3.45
CA CYS A 277 -5.75 28.20 1.99
C CYS A 277 -6.82 27.26 1.44
N LYS A 278 -7.29 27.55 0.23
CA LYS A 278 -8.19 26.67 -0.50
C LYS A 278 -7.42 26.01 -1.63
N GLU A 279 -7.54 24.69 -1.74
CA GLU A 279 -7.00 23.94 -2.86
C GLU A 279 -8.09 23.81 -3.94
N LEU A 280 -7.76 24.18 -5.18
CA LEU A 280 -8.66 23.98 -6.32
C LEU A 280 -8.84 22.48 -6.63
N ILE A 281 -7.73 21.74 -6.53
CA ILE A 281 -7.68 20.28 -6.63
C ILE A 281 -6.99 19.79 -5.37
N PRO A 282 -7.65 19.01 -4.49
CA PRO A 282 -7.06 18.57 -3.24
C PRO A 282 -5.88 17.66 -3.52
N ILE A 283 -4.70 18.02 -3.01
CA ILE A 283 -3.50 17.20 -3.16
C ILE A 283 -3.25 16.43 -1.86
N HIS A 284 -3.01 15.13 -1.98
CA HIS A 284 -2.60 14.31 -0.86
C HIS A 284 -1.29 14.85 -0.25
N GLU A 285 -1.23 15.03 1.08
CA GLU A 285 -0.07 15.62 1.78
C GLU A 285 1.26 14.96 1.38
N LEU A 286 1.29 13.63 1.42
CA LEU A 286 2.44 12.84 1.02
C LEU A 286 2.80 13.04 -0.47
N ASN A 287 1.84 13.28 -1.36
CA ASN A 287 2.14 13.59 -2.76
C ASN A 287 2.85 14.95 -2.89
N GLY A 288 2.40 15.97 -2.16
CA GLY A 288 3.08 17.26 -2.11
C GLY A 288 4.52 17.14 -1.60
N ILE A 289 4.74 16.28 -0.61
CA ILE A 289 6.07 15.98 -0.06
C ILE A 289 6.93 15.19 -1.05
N ILE A 290 6.38 14.20 -1.76
CA ILE A 290 7.09 13.49 -2.82
C ILE A 290 7.51 14.45 -3.93
N SER A 291 6.66 15.41 -4.30
CA SER A 291 7.00 16.45 -5.26
C SER A 291 8.11 17.36 -4.74
N LEU A 292 8.07 17.77 -3.47
CA LEU A 292 9.12 18.56 -2.81
C LEU A 292 10.47 17.84 -2.87
N THR A 293 10.53 16.59 -2.42
CA THR A 293 11.76 15.81 -2.34
C THR A 293 12.34 15.54 -3.72
N LYS A 294 11.49 15.17 -4.70
CA LYS A 294 11.93 14.98 -6.10
C LYS A 294 12.49 16.25 -6.71
N LEU A 295 11.82 17.40 -6.54
CA LEU A 295 12.32 18.67 -7.03
C LEU A 295 13.65 19.04 -6.39
N PHE A 296 13.77 18.89 -5.06
CA PHE A 296 15.03 19.15 -4.38
C PHE A 296 16.15 18.27 -4.91
N ASP A 297 15.90 16.98 -5.11
CA ASP A 297 16.90 16.04 -5.62
C ASP A 297 17.36 16.39 -7.03
N THR A 298 16.44 16.86 -7.89
CA THR A 298 16.81 17.34 -9.23
C THR A 298 17.69 18.59 -9.18
N PHE A 299 17.37 19.56 -8.31
CA PHE A 299 18.21 20.75 -8.12
C PHE A 299 19.57 20.40 -7.53
N TRP A 300 19.60 19.49 -6.56
CA TRP A 300 20.84 19.04 -5.94
C TRP A 300 21.76 18.38 -6.99
N TYR A 301 21.24 17.40 -7.74
CA TYR A 301 22.02 16.67 -8.73
C TYR A 301 22.53 17.57 -9.88
N PHE A 302 21.68 18.49 -10.35
CA PHE A 302 22.07 19.43 -11.40
C PHE A 302 23.21 20.35 -10.95
N ASN A 303 23.13 20.85 -9.73
CA ASN A 303 24.15 21.76 -9.21
C ASN A 303 25.43 21.01 -8.79
N GLU A 304 25.33 19.80 -8.24
CA GLU A 304 26.50 18.97 -7.95
C GLU A 304 27.30 18.63 -9.22
N THR A 305 26.62 18.39 -10.34
CA THR A 305 27.25 18.06 -11.62
C THR A 305 27.76 19.29 -12.40
N GLN A 306 27.08 20.43 -12.32
CA GLN A 306 27.47 21.64 -13.07
C GLN A 306 28.39 22.59 -12.31
N ILE A 307 28.34 22.64 -10.97
CA ILE A 307 29.08 23.66 -10.22
C ILE A 307 30.58 23.39 -10.20
N GLN A 308 31.07 22.19 -10.58
CA GLN A 308 32.49 21.81 -10.40
C GLN A 308 32.98 22.35 -9.06
N LEU A 309 32.34 21.92 -7.96
CA LEU A 309 32.82 22.29 -6.63
C LEU A 309 34.32 21.93 -6.59
N ASN A 310 35.17 22.93 -6.46
CA ASN A 310 36.60 22.71 -6.31
C ASN A 310 36.79 21.79 -5.09
N GLU A 311 37.76 20.87 -5.12
CA GLU A 311 38.04 19.97 -4.01
C GLU A 311 38.14 20.76 -2.69
N GLY A 312 37.11 20.68 -1.84
CA GLY A 312 37.05 21.36 -0.54
C GLY A 312 36.01 22.48 -0.37
N GLU A 313 35.29 22.91 -1.41
CA GLU A 313 34.19 23.88 -1.25
C GLU A 313 32.88 23.17 -0.88
N THR A 314 32.38 23.43 0.33
CA THR A 314 31.06 22.98 0.77
C THR A 314 29.98 23.94 0.29
N ILE A 315 28.88 23.39 -0.24
CA ILE A 315 27.69 24.18 -0.55
C ILE A 315 27.23 24.88 0.75
N SER A 316 27.10 26.21 0.71
CA SER A 316 26.63 26.99 1.86
C SER A 316 25.23 26.53 2.28
N GLY A 317 25.01 26.34 3.59
CA GLY A 317 23.68 26.03 4.14
C GLY A 317 22.59 27.01 3.70
N ARG A 318 22.95 28.29 3.49
CA ARG A 318 22.05 29.31 2.95
C ARG A 318 21.54 28.97 1.54
N LEU A 319 22.38 28.40 0.68
CA LEU A 319 21.98 28.02 -0.68
C LEU A 319 21.03 26.81 -0.64
N ILE A 320 21.29 25.85 0.24
CA ILE A 320 20.41 24.70 0.51
C ILE A 320 19.03 25.19 0.97
N GLU A 321 19.01 26.14 1.91
CA GLU A 321 17.78 26.75 2.40
C GLU A 321 16.99 27.46 1.27
N MET A 322 17.68 28.23 0.41
CA MET A 322 17.04 28.88 -0.74
C MET A 322 16.44 27.88 -1.73
N TRP A 323 17.16 26.80 -2.05
CA TRP A 323 16.64 25.73 -2.91
C TRP A 323 15.46 25.01 -2.26
N PHE A 324 15.53 24.75 -0.96
CA PHE A 324 14.45 24.12 -0.22
C PHE A 324 13.17 24.96 -0.26
N VAL A 325 13.26 26.26 0.04
CA VAL A 325 12.12 27.19 -0.02
C VAL A 325 11.54 27.26 -1.43
N PHE A 326 12.39 27.33 -2.46
CA PHE A 326 11.94 27.30 -3.85
C PHE A 326 11.16 26.02 -4.16
N CYS A 327 11.69 24.85 -3.79
CA CYS A 327 11.03 23.57 -4.01
C CYS A 327 9.70 23.49 -3.23
N LEU A 328 9.63 24.07 -2.03
CA LEU A 328 8.43 24.09 -1.21
C LEU A 328 7.30 24.91 -1.82
N ILE A 329 7.63 26.07 -2.40
CA ILE A 329 6.66 26.91 -3.12
C ILE A 329 6.12 26.15 -4.34
N TRP A 330 6.99 25.53 -5.14
CA TRP A 330 6.61 24.85 -6.38
C TRP A 330 6.02 23.44 -6.21
N SER A 331 5.99 22.91 -4.99
CA SER A 331 5.37 21.60 -4.69
C SER A 331 4.08 21.77 -3.89
N ILE A 332 4.19 22.16 -2.62
CA ILE A 332 3.06 22.28 -1.70
C ILE A 332 2.32 23.59 -1.94
N GLY A 333 3.06 24.68 -2.19
CA GLY A 333 2.47 25.99 -2.51
C GLY A 333 1.78 26.04 -3.87
N ALA A 334 2.14 25.19 -4.83
CA ALA A 334 1.55 25.19 -6.17
C ALA A 334 0.08 24.73 -6.22
N SER A 335 -0.40 24.11 -5.14
CA SER A 335 -1.75 23.52 -5.05
C SER A 335 -2.84 24.49 -4.58
N VAL A 336 -2.45 25.63 -4.00
CA VAL A 336 -3.38 26.61 -3.44
C VAL A 336 -3.86 27.61 -4.51
N ASP A 337 -5.01 28.22 -4.26
CA ASP A 337 -5.53 29.32 -5.08
C ASP A 337 -4.66 30.59 -5.00
N ASP A 338 -4.91 31.55 -5.91
CA ASP A 338 -4.13 32.79 -5.99
C ASP A 338 -4.12 33.59 -4.67
N GLU A 339 -5.23 33.55 -3.91
CA GLU A 339 -5.31 34.18 -2.58
C GLU A 339 -4.47 33.43 -1.53
N GLY A 340 -4.54 32.09 -1.52
CA GLY A 340 -3.68 31.25 -0.69
C GLY A 340 -2.20 31.45 -1.01
N GLY A 341 -1.84 31.56 -2.29
CA GLY A 341 -0.48 31.82 -2.75
C GLY A 341 0.08 33.13 -2.19
N LYS A 342 -0.71 34.22 -2.21
CA LYS A 342 -0.32 35.50 -1.61
C LYS A 342 -0.14 35.40 -0.09
N LYS A 343 -0.99 34.63 0.60
CA LYS A 343 -0.86 34.42 2.05
C LYS A 343 0.40 33.62 2.40
N ILE A 344 0.71 32.59 1.63
CA ILE A 344 1.93 31.79 1.80
C ILE A 344 3.18 32.64 1.51
N ASP A 345 3.16 33.48 0.47
CA ASP A 345 4.27 34.41 0.16
C ASP A 345 4.57 35.36 1.34
N ILE A 346 3.55 35.83 2.07
CA ILE A 346 3.73 36.64 3.27
C ILE A 346 4.45 35.89 4.40
N ILE A 347 4.30 34.56 4.49
CA ILE A 347 4.97 33.74 5.53
C ILE A 347 6.45 33.56 5.23
N PHE A 348 6.85 33.60 3.96
CA PHE A 348 8.24 33.46 3.54
C PHE A 348 9.03 34.79 3.57
N ARG A 349 8.35 35.93 3.70
CA ARG A 349 8.96 37.27 3.84
C ARG A 349 9.15 37.61 5.30
#